data_AF-A0A934A0D7-F1
#
_entry.id   AF-A0A934A0D7-F1
#
_cell.length_a   1.000
_cell.length_b   1.000
_cell.length_c   1.000
_cell.angle_alpha   90.00
_cell.angle_beta   90.00
_cell.angle_gamma   90.00
#
_symmetry.space_group_name_H-M   'P 1'
#
loop_
_entity.id
_entity.type
_entity.pdbx_description
1 polymer ?
#
loop_
_entity_poly.entity_id
_entity_poly.type
_entity_poly.pdbx_seq_one_letter_code
_entity_poly.pdbx_strand_id
1 'polypeptide(L)'
;MAFNVVPAVAPDPTTPAQFLALPAITPLPAPVTTRKLALIEMMSNVHDGPSEAMLGNMVDGVAVHQMWSDPVSENPAVGDTEIWELNNTTADAHPMHIHEIVFEVVNREGLVLDPNGEVVQPVELDGNVSLPMPWESGFKDTVIAYP
;
A
#
# COMPACT_ATOMS: atom_id res chain seq x y z
N MET A 1 24.91 5.18 15.90
CA MET A 1 24.98 3.91 16.67
C MET A 1 25.85 2.93 15.89
N ALA A 2 26.71 2.16 16.55
CA ALA A 2 27.52 1.13 15.89
C ALA A 2 27.07 -0.25 16.39
N PHE A 3 26.66 -1.11 15.47
CA PHE A 3 26.39 -2.52 15.76
C PHE A 3 27.69 -3.31 15.61
N ASN A 4 28.29 -3.72 16.72
CA ASN A 4 29.55 -4.46 16.74
C ASN A 4 29.26 -5.94 17.00
N VAL A 5 29.56 -6.79 16.02
CA VAL A 5 29.48 -8.24 16.16
C VAL A 5 30.76 -8.72 16.87
N VAL A 6 30.61 -9.32 18.05
CA VAL A 6 31.71 -9.87 18.86
C VAL A 6 31.49 -11.36 19.11
N PRO A 7 32.53 -12.13 19.49
CA PRO A 7 32.37 -13.54 19.84
C PRO A 7 31.36 -13.74 20.95
N ALA A 8 30.56 -14.81 20.86
CA ALA A 8 29.62 -15.19 21.90
C ALA A 8 30.36 -15.54 23.20
N VAL A 9 29.95 -14.95 24.32
CA VAL A 9 30.54 -15.20 25.65
C VAL A 9 29.82 -16.29 26.43
N ALA A 10 28.64 -16.71 25.96
CA ALA A 10 27.81 -17.76 26.54
C ALA A 10 26.91 -18.40 25.46
N PRO A 11 26.35 -19.60 25.69
CA PRO A 11 25.30 -20.16 24.83
C PRO A 11 24.10 -19.21 24.74
N ASP A 12 23.51 -19.08 23.56
CA ASP A 12 22.28 -18.31 23.35
C ASP A 12 21.06 -19.13 23.82
N PRO A 13 20.36 -18.69 24.89
CA PRO A 13 19.19 -19.41 25.40
C PRO A 13 17.89 -19.05 24.66
N THR A 14 17.94 -18.16 23.65
CA THR A 14 16.74 -17.77 22.90
C THR A 14 16.20 -18.92 22.06
N THR A 15 14.89 -18.91 21.84
CA THR A 15 14.23 -19.87 20.94
C THR A 15 14.59 -19.50 19.50
N PRO A 16 15.21 -20.42 18.72
CA PRO A 16 15.47 -20.16 17.31
C PRO A 16 14.19 -19.77 16.57
N ALA A 17 14.28 -18.85 15.61
CA ALA A 17 13.11 -18.28 14.96
C ALA A 17 12.15 -19.33 14.38
N GLN A 18 12.67 -20.43 13.84
CA GLN A 18 11.83 -21.51 13.29
C GLN A 18 10.99 -22.28 14.34
N PHE A 19 11.31 -22.12 15.64
CA PHE A 19 10.59 -22.75 16.75
C PHE A 19 9.76 -21.73 17.55
N LEU A 20 9.72 -20.46 17.12
CA LEU A 20 8.86 -19.46 17.75
C LEU A 20 7.38 -19.76 17.44
N ALA A 21 6.59 -19.91 18.50
CA ALA A 21 5.14 -19.87 18.40
C ALA A 21 4.70 -18.41 18.51
N LEU A 22 4.29 -17.80 17.40
CA LEU A 22 3.77 -16.44 17.39
C LEU A 22 2.32 -16.41 17.90
N PRO A 23 1.89 -15.34 18.60
CA PRO A 23 0.48 -15.14 18.92
C PRO A 23 -0.38 -15.19 17.65
N ALA A 24 -1.62 -15.69 17.79
CA ALA A 24 -2.58 -15.59 16.71
C ALA A 24 -2.88 -14.12 16.40
N ILE A 25 -2.93 -13.77 15.12
CA ILE A 25 -3.35 -12.44 14.67
C ILE A 25 -4.85 -12.33 14.93
N THR A 26 -5.24 -11.30 15.68
CA THR A 26 -6.66 -11.00 15.91
C THR A 26 -7.18 -10.25 14.69
N PRO A 27 -8.25 -10.74 14.02
CA PRO A 27 -8.81 -10.04 12.86
C PRO A 27 -9.22 -8.62 13.21
N LEU A 28 -9.04 -7.69 12.27
CA LEU A 28 -9.55 -6.33 12.42
C LEU A 28 -11.10 -6.34 12.50
N PRO A 29 -11.72 -5.36 13.20
CA PRO A 29 -13.17 -5.18 13.15
C PRO A 29 -13.68 -4.99 11.73
N ALA A 30 -14.96 -5.25 11.49
CA ALA A 30 -15.56 -5.04 10.18
C ALA A 30 -15.41 -3.57 9.72
N PRO A 31 -15.03 -3.32 8.46
CA PRO A 31 -14.83 -1.96 7.98
C PRO A 31 -16.16 -1.19 7.89
N VAL A 32 -16.12 0.09 8.23
CA VAL A 32 -17.29 0.99 8.19
C VAL A 32 -17.33 1.86 6.93
N THR A 33 -16.22 1.95 6.20
CA THR A 33 -16.07 2.79 5.00
C THR A 33 -15.00 2.21 4.07
N THR A 34 -15.14 2.46 2.77
CA THR A 34 -14.12 2.21 1.75
C THR A 34 -13.67 3.53 1.15
N ARG A 35 -12.36 3.79 1.15
CA ARG A 35 -11.73 4.94 0.51
C ARG A 35 -11.06 4.51 -0.78
N LYS A 36 -11.24 5.27 -1.85
CA LYS A 36 -10.60 5.03 -3.14
C LYS A 36 -9.58 6.13 -3.41
N LEU A 37 -8.32 5.79 -3.24
CA LEU A 37 -7.19 6.68 -3.50
C LEU A 37 -6.59 6.36 -4.86
N ALA A 38 -5.95 7.35 -5.46
CA ALA A 38 -5.24 7.23 -6.72
C ALA A 38 -3.76 7.56 -6.51
N LEU A 39 -2.88 6.72 -7.04
CA LEU A 39 -1.46 7.04 -7.20
C LEU A 39 -1.27 7.54 -8.63
N ILE A 40 -0.64 8.70 -8.75
CA ILE A 40 -0.55 9.48 -9.98
C ILE A 40 0.91 9.96 -10.14
N GLU A 41 1.37 10.11 -11.37
CA GLU A 41 2.68 10.69 -11.66
C GLU A 41 2.56 11.93 -12.54
N MET A 42 3.26 13.00 -12.16
CA MET A 42 3.40 14.20 -12.99
C MET A 42 4.65 14.05 -13.84
N MET A 43 4.49 13.89 -15.15
CA MET A 43 5.61 13.71 -16.06
C MET A 43 6.50 14.94 -16.15
N SER A 44 7.82 14.70 -16.22
CA SER A 44 8.81 15.76 -16.40
C SER A 44 8.75 16.33 -17.81
N ASN A 45 8.87 17.64 -17.93
CA ASN A 45 8.98 18.31 -19.23
C ASN A 45 10.41 18.32 -19.81
N VAL A 46 11.39 17.80 -19.05
CA VAL A 46 12.83 17.91 -19.41
C VAL A 46 13.57 16.57 -19.46
N HIS A 47 12.97 15.50 -18.96
CA HIS A 47 13.47 14.13 -19.11
C HIS A 47 12.32 13.15 -19.25
N ASP A 48 12.62 11.97 -19.76
CA ASP A 48 11.66 10.87 -19.85
C ASP A 48 11.52 10.21 -18.48
N GLY A 49 10.43 10.51 -17.77
CA GLY A 49 10.11 9.98 -16.44
C GLY A 49 9.30 10.94 -15.57
N PRO A 50 8.81 10.46 -14.41
CA PRO A 50 8.05 11.29 -13.48
C PRO A 50 8.94 12.36 -12.84
N SER A 51 8.37 13.55 -12.66
CA SER A 51 8.93 14.62 -11.83
C SER A 51 8.40 14.58 -10.40
N GLU A 52 7.16 14.12 -10.21
CA GLU A 52 6.50 14.03 -8.91
C GLU A 52 5.58 12.81 -8.88
N ALA A 53 5.61 12.06 -7.78
CA ALA A 53 4.58 11.08 -7.44
C ALA A 53 3.55 11.77 -6.54
N MET A 54 2.27 11.60 -6.87
CA MET A 54 1.15 12.31 -6.28
C MET A 54 0.15 11.32 -5.70
N LEU A 55 -0.47 11.72 -4.59
CA LEU A 55 -1.66 11.07 -4.05
C LEU A 55 -2.89 11.86 -4.45
N GLY A 56 -4.00 11.17 -4.64
CA GLY A 56 -5.28 11.77 -4.96
C GLY A 56 -6.45 10.86 -4.62
N ASN A 57 -7.63 11.26 -5.06
CA ASN A 57 -8.85 10.46 -4.92
C ASN A 57 -9.36 10.01 -6.28
N MET A 58 -10.09 8.89 -6.29
CA MET A 58 -10.90 8.49 -7.44
C MET A 58 -12.24 9.24 -7.41
N VAL A 59 -12.51 10.04 -8.44
CA VAL A 59 -13.77 10.79 -8.60
C VAL A 59 -14.45 10.30 -9.87
N ASP A 60 -15.60 9.64 -9.74
CA ASP A 60 -16.34 9.03 -10.86
C ASP A 60 -15.48 8.11 -11.76
N GLY A 61 -14.54 7.38 -11.14
CA GLY A 61 -13.61 6.49 -11.83
C GLY A 61 -12.39 7.17 -12.45
N VAL A 62 -12.22 8.48 -12.26
CA VAL A 62 -11.07 9.25 -12.75
C VAL A 62 -10.14 9.62 -11.60
N ALA A 63 -8.84 9.44 -11.79
CA ALA A 63 -7.83 9.84 -10.83
C ALA A 63 -7.68 11.38 -10.79
N VAL A 64 -7.87 11.98 -9.62
CA VAL A 64 -7.71 13.43 -9.39
C VAL A 64 -6.66 13.66 -8.31
N HIS A 65 -5.54 14.27 -8.70
CA HIS A 65 -4.43 14.55 -7.78
C HIS A 65 -4.81 15.59 -6.73
N GLN A 66 -4.13 15.54 -5.59
CA GLN A 66 -4.17 16.56 -4.55
C GLN A 66 -2.75 17.03 -4.24
N MET A 67 -2.62 18.32 -3.94
CA MET A 67 -1.37 18.88 -3.45
C MET A 67 -1.25 18.63 -1.95
N TRP A 68 -0.03 18.52 -1.44
CA TRP A 68 0.23 18.38 0.00
C TRP A 68 -0.45 19.47 0.86
N SER A 69 -0.56 20.69 0.34
CA SER A 69 -1.16 21.82 1.05
C SER A 69 -2.68 21.93 0.90
N ASP A 70 -3.32 21.04 0.14
CA ASP A 70 -4.77 21.05 -0.01
C ASP A 70 -5.46 20.66 1.31
N PRO A 71 -6.76 21.00 1.48
CA PRO A 71 -7.52 20.56 2.64
C PRO A 71 -7.49 19.03 2.79
N VAL A 72 -7.42 18.56 4.04
CA VAL A 72 -7.40 17.12 4.37
C VAL A 72 -8.63 16.41 3.79
N SER A 73 -8.39 15.33 3.06
CA SER A 73 -9.37 14.43 2.44
C SER A 73 -9.55 13.13 3.22
N GLU A 74 -8.45 12.54 3.71
CA GLU A 74 -8.46 11.34 4.55
C GLU A 74 -8.39 11.69 6.04
N ASN A 75 -9.54 11.67 6.72
CA ASN A 75 -9.67 11.96 8.15
C ASN A 75 -10.52 10.87 8.86
N PRO A 76 -9.96 9.67 9.09
CA PRO A 76 -10.69 8.56 9.74
C PRO A 76 -11.02 8.89 11.20
N ALA A 77 -12.17 8.43 11.71
CA ALA A 77 -12.50 8.60 13.11
C ALA A 77 -11.72 7.60 13.99
N VAL A 78 -11.44 8.00 15.23
CA VAL A 78 -10.73 7.13 16.18
C VAL A 78 -11.53 5.85 16.42
N GLY A 79 -10.90 4.71 16.15
CA GLY A 79 -11.49 3.38 16.36
C GLY A 79 -12.20 2.80 15.13
N ASP A 80 -12.31 3.55 14.03
CA ASP A 80 -12.84 3.02 12.78
C ASP A 80 -11.88 2.01 12.15
N THR A 81 -12.43 0.96 11.56
CA THR A 81 -11.74 0.16 10.54
C THR A 81 -12.25 0.59 9.17
N GLU A 82 -11.37 0.75 8.20
CA GLU A 82 -11.72 1.13 6.83
C GLU A 82 -11.00 0.24 5.82
N ILE A 83 -11.54 0.12 4.61
CA ILE A 83 -10.84 -0.42 3.44
C ILE A 83 -10.24 0.75 2.67
N TRP A 84 -8.95 0.68 2.33
CA TRP A 84 -8.27 1.67 1.50
C TRP A 84 -7.86 1.01 0.18
N GLU A 85 -8.53 1.37 -0.90
CA GLU A 85 -8.20 0.95 -2.26
C GLU A 85 -7.16 1.92 -2.84
N LEU A 86 -5.93 1.45 -3.02
CA LEU A 86 -4.82 2.21 -3.60
C LEU A 86 -4.78 1.91 -5.11
N ASN A 87 -5.43 2.73 -5.92
CA ASN A 87 -5.47 2.55 -7.38
C ASN A 87 -4.18 3.14 -7.97
N ASN A 88 -3.21 2.29 -8.26
CA ASN A 88 -2.00 2.75 -8.93
C ASN A 88 -2.27 2.94 -10.43
N THR A 89 -2.34 4.20 -10.87
CA THR A 89 -2.57 4.52 -12.29
C THR A 89 -1.28 4.81 -13.04
N THR A 90 -0.13 4.50 -12.43
CA THR A 90 1.20 4.83 -12.92
C THR A 90 1.94 3.59 -13.42
N ALA A 91 3.06 3.78 -14.11
CA ALA A 91 3.90 2.69 -14.58
C ALA A 91 4.89 2.16 -13.52
N ASP A 92 5.00 2.84 -12.37
CA ASP A 92 5.97 2.52 -11.31
C ASP A 92 5.29 1.91 -10.08
N ALA A 93 6.07 1.12 -9.32
CA ALA A 93 5.60 0.52 -8.07
C ALA A 93 5.85 1.48 -6.89
N HIS A 94 4.83 1.67 -6.05
CA HIS A 94 4.88 2.62 -4.93
C HIS A 94 4.79 1.90 -3.58
N PRO A 95 5.81 2.01 -2.70
CA PRO A 95 5.73 1.53 -1.32
C PRO A 95 4.92 2.50 -0.47
N MET A 96 3.64 2.20 -0.27
CA MET A 96 2.69 3.03 0.44
C MET A 96 2.74 2.76 1.93
N HIS A 97 3.17 3.76 2.71
CA HIS A 97 3.24 3.72 4.17
C HIS A 97 2.14 4.58 4.80
N ILE A 98 1.48 4.07 5.84
CA ILE A 98 0.48 4.82 6.63
C ILE A 98 0.99 4.94 8.06
N HIS A 99 0.96 6.16 8.60
CA HIS A 99 1.46 6.45 9.94
C HIS A 99 0.47 5.95 11.03
N GLU A 100 0.99 5.71 12.23
CA GLU A 100 0.27 5.37 13.48
C GLU A 100 -0.39 3.98 13.54
N ILE A 101 -0.80 3.43 12.41
CA ILE A 101 -1.55 2.17 12.36
C ILE A 101 -0.74 1.03 11.76
N VAL A 102 -1.28 -0.18 11.94
CA VAL A 102 -0.98 -1.32 11.08
C VAL A 102 -2.26 -1.75 10.37
N PHE A 103 -2.12 -2.38 9.22
CA PHE A 103 -3.21 -2.85 8.37
C PHE A 103 -2.96 -4.27 7.87
N GLU A 104 -4.01 -4.89 7.35
CA GLU A 104 -3.94 -6.17 6.65
C GLU A 104 -4.04 -5.91 5.14
N VAL A 105 -3.24 -6.61 4.34
CA VAL A 105 -3.44 -6.60 2.89
C VAL A 105 -4.65 -7.49 2.60
N VAL A 106 -5.66 -6.96 1.93
CA VAL A 106 -6.90 -7.71 1.61
C VAL A 106 -6.72 -8.53 0.33
N ASN A 107 -6.38 -7.85 -0.76
CA ASN A 107 -6.12 -8.44 -2.07
C ASN A 107 -5.37 -7.42 -2.95
N ARG A 108 -5.03 -7.83 -4.16
CA ARG A 108 -4.75 -6.94 -5.29
C ARG A 108 -5.63 -7.36 -6.46
N GLU A 109 -5.98 -6.42 -7.32
CA GLU A 109 -6.74 -6.67 -8.55
C GLU A 109 -6.13 -5.82 -9.66
N GLY A 110 -6.04 -6.38 -10.86
CA GLY A 110 -5.48 -5.66 -12.00
C GLY A 110 -6.42 -4.56 -12.49
N LEU A 111 -5.83 -3.54 -13.11
CA LEU A 111 -6.57 -2.52 -13.83
C LEU A 111 -6.60 -2.88 -15.32
N VAL A 112 -7.70 -2.56 -16.00
CA VAL A 112 -7.80 -2.73 -17.45
C VAL A 112 -6.83 -1.77 -18.13
N LEU A 113 -5.99 -2.31 -19.03
CA LEU A 113 -5.04 -1.55 -19.82
C LEU A 113 -5.51 -1.41 -21.27
N ASP A 114 -5.20 -0.27 -21.88
CA ASP A 114 -5.38 -0.02 -23.30
C ASP A 114 -4.30 -0.77 -24.14
N PRO A 115 -4.37 -0.75 -25.49
CA PRO A 115 -3.39 -1.42 -26.34
C PRO A 115 -1.94 -0.90 -26.20
N ASN A 116 -1.74 0.28 -25.59
CA ASN A 116 -0.43 0.86 -25.33
C ASN A 116 0.11 0.48 -23.94
N GLY A 117 -0.69 -0.21 -23.12
CA GLY A 117 -0.34 -0.58 -21.75
C GLY A 117 -0.66 0.50 -20.71
N GLU A 118 -1.45 1.51 -21.07
CA GLU A 118 -1.89 2.56 -20.15
C GLU A 118 -3.22 2.18 -19.50
N VAL A 119 -3.44 2.57 -18.24
CA VAL A 119 -4.72 2.32 -17.54
C VAL A 119 -5.85 3.06 -18.24
N VAL A 120 -6.93 2.34 -18.59
CA VAL A 120 -8.11 2.95 -19.21
C VAL A 120 -8.77 3.97 -18.28
N GLN A 121 -9.37 5.01 -18.88
CA GLN A 121 -10.08 6.06 -18.15
C GLN A 121 -11.53 6.14 -18.66
N PRO A 122 -12.55 6.01 -17.78
CA PRO A 122 -12.48 5.75 -16.34
C PRO A 122 -11.81 4.41 -15.99
N VAL A 123 -11.18 4.33 -14.82
CA VAL A 123 -10.50 3.12 -14.33
C VAL A 123 -11.49 1.97 -14.17
N GLU A 124 -11.14 0.83 -14.76
CA GLU A 124 -11.88 -0.42 -14.69
C GLU A 124 -10.99 -1.53 -14.11
N LEU A 125 -11.59 -2.45 -13.35
CA LEU A 125 -10.90 -3.63 -12.83
C LEU A 125 -10.95 -4.76 -13.85
N ASP A 126 -9.86 -5.50 -13.99
CA ASP A 126 -9.74 -6.59 -14.97
C ASP A 126 -10.31 -7.93 -14.46
N GLY A 127 -10.70 -8.01 -13.18
CA GLY A 127 -11.20 -9.21 -12.53
C GLY A 127 -10.12 -10.20 -12.07
N ASN A 128 -8.84 -9.93 -12.33
CA ASN A 128 -7.71 -10.77 -11.93
C ASN A 128 -7.31 -10.47 -10.48
N VAL A 129 -8.07 -11.04 -9.56
CA VAL A 129 -7.81 -10.89 -8.12
C VAL A 129 -6.69 -11.82 -7.66
N SER A 130 -5.68 -11.26 -7.00
CA SER A 130 -4.63 -12.00 -6.29
C SER A 130 -4.74 -11.79 -4.78
N LEU A 131 -4.52 -12.87 -4.04
CA LEU A 131 -4.47 -12.84 -2.58
C LEU A 131 -3.15 -12.22 -2.08
N PRO A 132 -3.09 -11.80 -0.80
CA PRO A 132 -1.84 -11.33 -0.19
C PRO A 132 -0.72 -12.36 -0.35
N MET A 133 0.51 -11.88 -0.53
CA MET A 133 1.67 -12.76 -0.57
C MET A 133 1.83 -13.49 0.78
N PRO A 134 2.54 -14.65 0.83
CA PRO A 134 2.68 -15.39 2.08
C PRO A 134 3.25 -14.55 3.24
N TRP A 135 4.11 -13.57 2.96
CA TRP A 135 4.70 -12.64 3.94
C TRP A 135 3.83 -11.39 4.24
N GLU A 136 2.67 -11.26 3.60
CA GLU A 136 1.67 -10.21 3.80
C GLU A 136 0.41 -10.74 4.51
N SER A 137 0.43 -12.00 4.98
CA SER A 137 -0.68 -12.66 5.66
C SER A 137 -0.90 -12.21 7.12
N GLY A 138 -0.23 -11.15 7.54
CA GLY A 138 -0.43 -10.50 8.83
C GLY A 138 -0.24 -9.00 8.74
N PHE A 139 -0.10 -8.34 9.89
CA PHE A 139 -0.04 -6.89 9.93
C PHE A 139 1.16 -6.29 9.17
N LYS A 140 0.91 -5.21 8.45
CA LYS A 140 1.85 -4.38 7.71
C LYS A 140 1.62 -2.91 8.07
N ASP A 141 2.63 -2.08 7.89
CA ASP A 141 2.51 -0.61 7.90
C ASP A 141 2.85 0.00 6.54
N THR A 142 3.38 -0.83 5.64
CA THR A 142 3.84 -0.47 4.30
C THR A 142 3.48 -1.59 3.34
N VAL A 143 2.89 -1.24 2.20
CA VAL A 143 2.53 -2.19 1.13
C VAL A 143 2.99 -1.67 -0.22
N ILE A 144 3.48 -2.55 -1.07
CA ILE A 144 3.80 -2.18 -2.46
C ILE A 144 2.50 -2.22 -3.26
N ALA A 145 2.13 -1.07 -3.81
CA ALA A 145 1.13 -0.93 -4.87
C ALA A 145 1.85 -1.08 -6.21
N TYR A 146 1.57 -2.18 -6.92
CA TYR A 146 2.13 -2.45 -8.24
C TYR A 146 1.35 -1.70 -9.33
N PRO A 147 1.95 -1.47 -10.51
CA PRO A 147 1.23 -1.06 -11.72
C PRO A 147 0.15 -2.08 -12.12
#